data_AF-A0A842MN50-F1
#
_entry.id   AF-A0A842MN50-F1
#
_cell.length_a   1.000
_cell.length_b   1.000
_cell.length_c   1.000
_cell.angle_alpha   90.00
_cell.angle_beta   90.00
_cell.angle_gamma   90.00
#
_symmetry.space_group_name_H-M   'P 1'
#
loop_
_entity.id
_entity.type
_entity.pdbx_description
1 polymer ?
#
loop_
_entity_poly.entity_id
_entity_poly.type
_entity_poly.pdbx_seq_one_letter_code
_entity_poly.pdbx_strand_id
1 'polypeptide(L)'
;MDKNKRWISIAICVLFVSNAFSIMANEKLIMKADENKVIATITYRGSYSSSLQPVVVITQPPDGAILNDSHLIVLGYASYEFGLNYWEWKWEWEGGYTGNSSYFPTAEYVEFKIEIWGLHPGWNKITVTFCSPYGGCGSDSVNVTYVPPDTQPPVVIITYPPDGSTFTEPNIRVVGYATDNVGIMQFGYIHEWEGGATGSSWYLELQPTYYPFEIPITLRDGWNIIKVEVSDVAGNNGKAEVIYTLNPLVRINLTIYDGLEGAGGGNEVAEDREESEGAFTVTNIQDTNGDSIRDKDQNPVIATYRGRDEVDLAKMVLWPPTGPGVKPDDDVTLVKSGPNKDAVKLWDTKVKDNEIRPTNPPDTWVFKVKDLPKTVWVEITEENPKNLKMRGITFTLSYSGARDIVCLTGIWSEVTDVKHDKSDKWDNTVWPDMQGNVRWLIDSAGGFGLRRFQVDGNWWHGNVIGIEFTVYPSGIGNISRICFDITRQIHYLDHYHIFIGVENKSEDWPNQVELPNDDTVNTDESDRPVNNHMYSVDRPRFLERRSNTRMIYSRNNFMEFMRVTFNGTHPRGETVQGSRCSDYYLWHAALTLVRNLSNPGNLTRIEREKHGINCVGSGHLLSIDPKPPWK
;
A
#
# COMPACT_ATOMS: atom_id res chain seq x y z
N MET A 1 11.31 14.72 -85.89
CA MET A 1 12.61 14.29 -85.35
C MET A 1 12.38 12.94 -84.69
N ASP A 2 12.98 11.82 -85.09
CA ASP A 2 13.80 11.48 -86.27
C ASP A 2 13.53 10.00 -86.63
N LYS A 3 13.22 9.65 -87.88
CA LYS A 3 14.12 9.20 -88.98
C LYS A 3 14.88 7.87 -88.74
N ASN A 4 14.64 6.92 -89.67
CA ASN A 4 15.46 5.72 -90.00
C ASN A 4 15.40 4.53 -89.00
N LYS A 5 15.47 3.24 -89.41
CA LYS A 5 15.63 2.63 -90.76
C LYS A 5 15.21 1.13 -90.80
N ARG A 6 14.44 0.76 -91.84
CA ARG A 6 14.40 -0.52 -92.61
C ARG A 6 14.11 -1.91 -91.98
N TRP A 7 13.43 -2.71 -92.81
CA TRP A 7 13.04 -4.12 -92.73
C TRP A 7 14.20 -5.12 -92.91
N ILE A 8 14.01 -6.41 -92.54
CA ILE A 8 14.03 -7.61 -93.44
C ILE A 8 13.73 -8.95 -92.69
N SER A 9 13.42 -10.00 -93.44
CA SER A 9 12.81 -11.30 -93.10
C SER A 9 13.73 -12.42 -92.52
N ILE A 10 13.09 -13.43 -91.90
CA ILE A 10 13.29 -14.91 -92.02
C ILE A 10 14.74 -15.48 -92.18
N ALA A 11 15.19 -16.39 -91.28
CA ALA A 11 15.74 -17.75 -91.59
C ALA A 11 16.73 -18.40 -90.54
N ILE A 12 16.41 -19.64 -90.11
CA ILE A 12 17.24 -20.89 -90.11
C ILE A 12 18.51 -21.06 -89.21
N CYS A 13 18.52 -22.18 -88.44
CA CYS A 13 19.55 -23.27 -88.34
C CYS A 13 18.94 -24.45 -87.52
N VAL A 14 19.09 -25.79 -87.73
CA VAL A 14 19.77 -26.72 -88.68
C VAL A 14 21.14 -27.34 -88.23
N LEU A 15 21.34 -28.63 -88.62
CA LEU A 15 22.44 -29.61 -88.35
C LEU A 15 22.23 -30.52 -87.12
N PHE A 16 22.51 -31.84 -87.11
CA PHE A 16 23.16 -32.80 -88.05
C PHE A 16 22.15 -33.93 -88.47
N VAL A 17 22.09 -34.47 -89.71
CA VAL A 17 23.00 -35.43 -90.43
C VAL A 17 23.03 -36.83 -89.75
N SER A 18 22.81 -37.99 -90.41
CA SER A 18 23.12 -38.42 -91.81
C SER A 18 22.25 -39.54 -92.41
N ASN A 19 22.15 -39.58 -93.75
CA ASN A 19 22.10 -40.74 -94.69
C ASN A 19 21.03 -41.87 -94.54
N ALA A 20 20.56 -42.54 -95.61
CA ALA A 20 21.05 -42.60 -96.99
C ALA A 20 19.94 -42.56 -98.07
N PHE A 21 20.30 -42.09 -99.27
CA PHE A 21 19.50 -42.21 -100.51
C PHE A 21 19.78 -43.56 -101.22
N SER A 22 18.80 -44.09 -101.98
CA SER A 22 18.94 -44.37 -103.43
C SER A 22 17.76 -45.09 -104.09
N ILE A 23 17.26 -44.50 -105.20
CA ILE A 23 16.87 -45.15 -106.48
C ILE A 23 15.63 -46.08 -106.51
N MET A 24 14.84 -46.23 -107.59
CA MET A 24 14.28 -45.32 -108.62
C MET A 24 13.37 -46.15 -109.54
N ALA A 25 12.24 -45.59 -110.02
CA ALA A 25 11.40 -46.14 -111.10
C ALA A 25 10.72 -47.51 -110.78
N ASN A 26 9.78 -48.05 -111.57
CA ASN A 26 9.37 -47.68 -112.93
C ASN A 26 7.85 -47.86 -113.20
N GLU A 27 7.41 -47.41 -114.37
CA GLU A 27 6.01 -47.23 -114.76
C GLU A 27 5.29 -48.49 -115.32
N LYS A 28 3.96 -48.50 -115.18
CA LYS A 28 2.95 -48.91 -116.19
C LYS A 28 2.96 -50.36 -116.74
N LEU A 29 1.83 -51.06 -116.53
CA LEU A 29 1.25 -51.97 -117.52
C LEU A 29 -0.29 -52.04 -117.38
N ILE A 30 -1.01 -52.05 -118.51
CA ILE A 30 -2.48 -52.07 -118.59
C ILE A 30 -2.90 -53.37 -119.27
N MET A 31 -3.83 -54.14 -118.69
CA MET A 31 -4.71 -55.04 -119.44
C MET A 31 -6.10 -55.12 -118.80
N LYS A 32 -7.13 -55.24 -119.65
CA LYS A 32 -8.48 -55.71 -119.29
C LYS A 32 -8.56 -57.22 -119.54
N ALA A 33 -9.29 -57.94 -118.70
CA ALA A 33 -9.81 -59.29 -118.96
C ALA A 33 -11.12 -59.50 -118.17
N ASP A 34 -11.87 -60.54 -118.51
CA ASP A 34 -13.30 -60.67 -118.20
C ASP A 34 -13.66 -61.61 -117.02
N GLU A 35 -14.94 -61.50 -116.64
CA GLU A 35 -15.84 -62.50 -116.03
C GLU A 35 -15.35 -63.48 -114.92
N ASN A 36 -16.01 -63.35 -113.76
CA ASN A 36 -16.50 -64.43 -112.90
C ASN A 36 -15.54 -65.50 -112.31
N LYS A 37 -15.29 -65.33 -110.99
CA LYS A 37 -15.32 -66.36 -109.92
C LYS A 37 -13.99 -66.84 -109.29
N VAL A 38 -13.61 -66.14 -108.19
CA VAL A 38 -13.04 -66.60 -106.88
C VAL A 38 -12.60 -68.08 -106.73
N ILE A 39 -11.51 -68.45 -106.02
CA ILE A 39 -10.77 -67.80 -104.90
C ILE A 39 -9.25 -68.12 -104.98
N ALA A 40 -8.38 -67.18 -104.58
CA ALA A 40 -7.06 -67.50 -104.01
C ALA A 40 -6.61 -66.43 -102.98
N THR A 41 -6.27 -66.83 -101.76
CA THR A 41 -5.76 -65.94 -100.71
C THR A 41 -4.24 -65.89 -100.74
N ILE A 42 -3.64 -64.70 -100.85
CA ILE A 42 -2.22 -64.48 -100.56
C ILE A 42 -2.10 -63.35 -99.54
N THR A 43 -1.58 -63.68 -98.36
CA THR A 43 -1.34 -62.73 -97.27
C THR A 43 0.02 -62.08 -97.42
N TYR A 44 0.07 -60.75 -97.58
CA TYR A 44 1.28 -60.00 -97.26
C TYR A 44 1.25 -59.59 -95.78
N ARG A 45 2.06 -60.27 -94.96
CA ARG A 45 2.41 -59.78 -93.61
C ARG A 45 3.42 -58.65 -93.75
N GLY A 46 2.92 -57.45 -94.04
CA GLY A 46 3.71 -56.22 -93.93
C GLY A 46 3.96 -55.89 -92.46
N SER A 47 5.09 -56.34 -91.91
CA SER A 47 5.52 -55.98 -90.56
C SER A 47 6.03 -54.54 -90.53
N TYR A 48 5.11 -53.58 -90.37
CA TYR A 48 5.46 -52.19 -90.12
C TYR A 48 6.07 -52.04 -88.72
N SER A 49 7.41 -51.97 -88.66
CA SER A 49 8.13 -51.51 -87.47
C SER A 49 8.29 -49.99 -87.51
N SER A 50 7.17 -49.25 -87.47
CA SER A 50 7.20 -47.82 -87.14
C SER A 50 7.39 -47.69 -85.63
N SER A 51 8.48 -47.03 -85.19
CA SER A 51 8.74 -46.74 -83.78
C SER A 51 8.04 -45.45 -83.32
N LEU A 52 6.87 -45.15 -83.90
CA LEU A 52 6.06 -43.99 -83.60
C LEU A 52 4.90 -44.44 -82.71
N GLN A 53 4.68 -43.70 -81.63
CA GLN A 53 3.53 -43.87 -80.75
C GLN A 53 2.54 -42.72 -80.98
N PRO A 54 1.26 -42.90 -80.64
CA PRO A 54 0.34 -41.79 -80.42
C PRO A 54 0.97 -40.68 -79.58
N VAL A 55 0.87 -39.44 -80.06
CA VAL A 55 1.16 -38.26 -79.25
C VAL A 55 -0.08 -37.99 -78.41
N VAL A 56 0.07 -37.85 -77.10
CA VAL A 56 -0.98 -37.40 -76.17
C VAL A 56 -0.43 -36.16 -75.46
N VAL A 57 -1.26 -35.13 -75.31
CA VAL A 57 -0.90 -33.87 -74.66
C VAL A 57 -2.07 -33.38 -73.81
N ILE A 58 -1.86 -33.29 -72.50
CA ILE A 58 -2.72 -32.56 -71.57
C ILE A 58 -2.38 -31.07 -71.70
N THR A 59 -3.37 -30.25 -72.01
CA THR A 59 -3.21 -28.79 -72.22
C THR A 59 -3.65 -27.97 -71.00
N GLN A 60 -4.49 -28.55 -70.13
CA GLN A 60 -4.87 -27.98 -68.84
C GLN A 60 -5.27 -29.12 -67.88
N PRO A 61 -4.97 -29.05 -66.58
CA PRO A 61 -4.12 -28.07 -65.89
C PRO A 61 -2.63 -28.25 -66.26
N PRO A 62 -1.75 -27.32 -65.88
CA PRO A 62 -0.31 -27.58 -65.88
C PRO A 62 0.05 -28.60 -64.78
N ASP A 63 1.13 -29.36 -65.00
CA ASP A 63 1.65 -30.28 -63.99
C ASP A 63 2.16 -29.54 -62.75
N GLY A 64 1.89 -30.09 -61.57
CA GLY A 64 2.16 -29.45 -60.28
C GLY A 64 1.17 -28.36 -59.87
N ALA A 65 0.03 -28.18 -60.55
CA ALA A 65 -0.97 -27.18 -60.16
C ALA A 65 -1.51 -27.42 -58.74
N ILE A 66 -1.62 -26.34 -57.95
CA ILE A 66 -2.27 -26.35 -56.64
C ILE A 66 -3.70 -25.84 -56.80
N LEU A 67 -4.66 -26.52 -56.18
CA LEU A 67 -6.09 -26.25 -56.29
C LEU A 67 -6.72 -26.11 -54.90
N ASN A 68 -7.60 -25.12 -54.74
CA ASN A 68 -8.41 -24.92 -53.53
C ASN A 68 -9.90 -25.24 -53.77
N ASP A 69 -10.26 -25.60 -55.01
CA ASP A 69 -11.54 -26.23 -55.37
C ASP A 69 -11.31 -27.74 -55.54
N SER A 70 -12.31 -28.54 -55.13
CA SER A 70 -12.32 -29.99 -55.27
C SER A 70 -12.78 -30.46 -56.66
N HIS A 71 -13.18 -29.54 -57.55
CA HIS A 71 -13.51 -29.82 -58.94
C HIS A 71 -12.33 -29.50 -59.87
N LEU A 72 -11.98 -30.46 -60.74
CA LEU A 72 -10.93 -30.35 -61.73
C LEU A 72 -11.47 -30.67 -63.13
N ILE A 73 -11.12 -29.83 -64.10
CA ILE A 73 -11.30 -30.11 -65.52
C ILE A 73 -9.91 -30.36 -66.14
N VAL A 74 -9.71 -31.56 -66.70
CA VAL A 74 -8.54 -31.90 -67.52
C VAL A 74 -8.94 -31.80 -68.99
N LEU A 75 -8.16 -31.06 -69.77
CA LEU A 75 -8.31 -30.87 -71.22
C LEU A 75 -7.05 -31.35 -71.93
N GLY A 76 -7.19 -31.85 -73.15
CA GLY A 76 -6.06 -32.22 -73.98
C GLY A 76 -6.47 -32.77 -75.34
N TYR A 77 -5.47 -33.25 -76.07
CA TYR A 77 -5.66 -33.92 -77.36
C TYR A 77 -4.72 -35.11 -77.52
N ALA A 78 -5.07 -36.00 -78.43
CA ALA A 78 -4.23 -37.09 -78.89
C ALA A 78 -4.21 -37.13 -80.43
N SER A 79 -3.08 -37.47 -81.03
CA SER A 79 -2.93 -37.57 -82.49
C SER A 79 -1.99 -38.69 -82.93
N TYR A 80 -2.31 -39.30 -84.07
CA TYR A 80 -1.50 -40.37 -84.67
C TYR A 80 -1.86 -40.59 -86.15
N GLU A 81 -0.86 -40.62 -87.03
CA GLU A 81 -1.06 -40.70 -88.50
C GLU A 81 -1.68 -42.02 -88.98
N PHE A 82 -1.62 -43.09 -88.18
CA PHE A 82 -2.29 -44.37 -88.45
C PHE A 82 -3.64 -44.52 -87.71
N GLY A 83 -4.12 -43.44 -87.09
CA GLY A 83 -5.40 -43.38 -86.39
C GLY A 83 -5.43 -44.03 -85.00
N LEU A 84 -6.31 -43.52 -84.16
CA LEU A 84 -6.63 -43.94 -82.80
C LEU A 84 -8.03 -44.52 -82.75
N ASN A 85 -8.28 -45.56 -81.94
CA ASN A 85 -9.62 -46.14 -81.78
C ASN A 85 -9.97 -46.54 -80.33
N TYR A 86 -9.05 -46.37 -79.39
CA TYR A 86 -9.24 -46.66 -77.96
C TYR A 86 -8.60 -45.54 -77.13
N TRP A 87 -9.25 -45.19 -76.03
CA TRP A 87 -8.68 -44.35 -75.00
C TRP A 87 -9.07 -44.85 -73.61
N GLU A 88 -8.24 -44.49 -72.64
CA GLU A 88 -8.51 -44.67 -71.22
C GLU A 88 -7.93 -43.49 -70.43
N TRP A 89 -8.51 -43.23 -69.26
CA TRP A 89 -7.91 -42.36 -68.26
C TRP A 89 -7.98 -43.01 -66.89
N LYS A 90 -6.98 -42.69 -66.06
CA LYS A 90 -6.85 -43.16 -64.68
C LYS A 90 -6.56 -41.98 -63.77
N TRP A 91 -7.42 -41.75 -62.78
CA TRP A 91 -7.18 -40.83 -61.67
C TRP A 91 -6.70 -41.65 -60.47
N GLU A 92 -5.55 -41.28 -59.91
CA GLU A 92 -4.87 -41.91 -58.79
C GLU A 92 -4.68 -40.89 -57.66
N TRP A 93 -4.80 -41.33 -56.41
CA TRP A 93 -4.60 -40.53 -55.21
C TRP A 93 -4.11 -41.43 -54.06
N GLU A 94 -3.89 -40.85 -52.88
CA GLU A 94 -3.48 -41.64 -51.70
C GLU A 94 -4.56 -42.66 -51.29
N GLY A 95 -4.24 -43.95 -51.44
CA GLY A 95 -5.12 -45.06 -51.05
C GLY A 95 -6.14 -45.52 -52.10
N GLY A 96 -6.16 -44.93 -53.31
CA GLY A 96 -7.14 -45.32 -54.33
C GLY A 96 -6.81 -44.92 -55.77
N TYR A 97 -7.57 -45.49 -56.70
CA TYR A 97 -7.65 -45.02 -58.07
C TYR A 97 -9.04 -45.30 -58.65
N THR A 98 -9.42 -44.53 -59.68
CA THR A 98 -10.56 -44.81 -60.55
C THR A 98 -10.17 -44.51 -62.00
N GLY A 99 -11.05 -44.82 -62.95
CA GLY A 99 -10.80 -44.57 -64.36
C GLY A 99 -11.95 -45.00 -65.25
N ASN A 100 -11.86 -44.66 -66.52
CA ASN A 100 -12.81 -45.10 -67.53
C ASN A 100 -12.09 -45.28 -68.89
N SER A 101 -12.64 -46.12 -69.75
CA SER A 101 -12.08 -46.45 -71.06
C SER A 101 -13.17 -46.72 -72.08
N SER A 102 -12.96 -46.32 -73.33
CA SER A 102 -13.88 -46.70 -74.41
C SER A 102 -13.19 -46.83 -75.77
N TYR A 103 -13.84 -47.61 -76.65
CA TYR A 103 -13.52 -47.62 -78.08
C TYR A 103 -14.35 -46.58 -78.83
N PHE A 104 -13.79 -46.03 -79.90
CA PHE A 104 -14.43 -45.04 -80.77
C PHE A 104 -14.03 -45.26 -82.25
N PRO A 105 -14.75 -44.69 -83.23
CA PRO A 105 -14.41 -44.83 -84.65
C PRO A 105 -13.03 -44.24 -84.97
N THR A 106 -12.24 -44.92 -85.81
CA THR A 106 -10.82 -44.56 -86.04
C THR A 106 -10.65 -43.09 -86.47
N ALA A 107 -9.85 -42.32 -85.72
CA ALA A 107 -9.58 -40.90 -85.97
C ALA A 107 -8.10 -40.56 -85.79
N GLU A 108 -7.56 -39.68 -86.65
CA GLU A 108 -6.15 -39.24 -86.61
C GLU A 108 -5.85 -38.18 -85.52
N TYR A 109 -6.90 -37.49 -85.04
CA TYR A 109 -6.85 -36.47 -83.99
C TYR A 109 -8.12 -36.56 -83.14
N VAL A 110 -7.99 -36.49 -81.82
CA VAL A 110 -9.08 -36.55 -80.85
C VAL A 110 -8.83 -35.55 -79.72
N GLU A 111 -9.81 -34.72 -79.41
CA GLU A 111 -9.79 -33.85 -78.22
C GLU A 111 -10.54 -34.53 -77.07
N PHE A 112 -10.04 -34.38 -75.84
CA PHE A 112 -10.65 -34.97 -74.65
C PHE A 112 -10.88 -33.94 -73.56
N LYS A 113 -11.95 -34.17 -72.79
CA LYS A 113 -12.27 -33.46 -71.55
C LYS A 113 -12.63 -34.50 -70.49
N ILE A 114 -12.04 -34.38 -69.31
CA ILE A 114 -12.35 -35.19 -68.13
C ILE A 114 -12.74 -34.22 -67.01
N GLU A 115 -13.86 -34.48 -66.34
CA GLU A 115 -14.28 -33.75 -65.14
C GLU A 115 -14.12 -34.66 -63.93
N ILE A 116 -13.31 -34.24 -62.95
CA ILE A 116 -13.07 -34.93 -61.69
C ILE A 116 -13.71 -34.09 -60.59
N TRP A 117 -14.68 -34.67 -59.89
CA TRP A 117 -15.41 -34.02 -58.79
C TRP A 117 -15.04 -34.68 -57.46
N GLY A 118 -14.65 -33.88 -56.47
CA GLY A 118 -14.25 -34.37 -55.15
C GLY A 118 -12.81 -34.87 -55.11
N LEU A 119 -11.85 -34.06 -55.58
CA LEU A 119 -10.42 -34.32 -55.40
C LEU A 119 -10.10 -34.70 -53.94
N HIS A 120 -9.21 -35.68 -53.76
CA HIS A 120 -8.76 -36.08 -52.42
C HIS A 120 -7.69 -35.10 -51.92
N PRO A 121 -7.65 -34.73 -50.62
CA PRO A 121 -6.60 -33.84 -50.10
C PRO A 121 -5.20 -34.37 -50.38
N GLY A 122 -4.27 -33.51 -50.79
CA GLY A 122 -2.96 -33.90 -51.27
C GLY A 122 -2.92 -34.17 -52.77
N TRP A 123 -2.08 -35.12 -53.20
CA TRP A 123 -1.78 -35.34 -54.62
C TRP A 123 -2.89 -36.12 -55.34
N ASN A 124 -3.17 -35.73 -56.58
CA ASN A 124 -4.14 -36.33 -57.48
C ASN A 124 -3.52 -36.40 -58.88
N LYS A 125 -3.16 -37.60 -59.33
CA LYS A 125 -2.54 -37.83 -60.64
C LYS A 125 -3.58 -38.31 -61.64
N ILE A 126 -3.73 -37.63 -62.77
CA ILE A 126 -4.57 -38.06 -63.89
C ILE A 126 -3.63 -38.46 -65.03
N THR A 127 -3.66 -39.73 -65.41
CA THR A 127 -2.97 -40.28 -66.58
C THR A 127 -3.99 -40.54 -67.69
N VAL A 128 -3.69 -40.13 -68.92
CA VAL A 128 -4.54 -40.34 -70.11
C VAL A 128 -3.75 -41.10 -71.15
N THR A 129 -4.32 -42.18 -71.70
CA THR A 129 -3.69 -43.07 -72.68
C THR A 129 -4.58 -43.18 -73.92
N PHE A 130 -3.98 -43.11 -75.10
CA PHE A 130 -4.65 -43.38 -76.37
C PHE A 130 -3.92 -44.48 -77.15
N CYS A 131 -4.68 -45.36 -77.80
CA CYS A 131 -4.16 -46.48 -78.58
C CYS A 131 -4.72 -46.52 -80.01
N SER A 132 -3.87 -46.98 -80.91
CA SER A 132 -4.17 -47.27 -82.32
C SER A 132 -4.67 -48.71 -82.48
N PRO A 133 -5.58 -48.99 -83.45
CA PRO A 133 -6.00 -50.37 -83.75
C PRO A 133 -4.84 -51.28 -84.22
N TYR A 134 -3.69 -50.69 -84.57
CA TYR A 134 -2.47 -51.39 -84.96
C TYR A 134 -1.51 -51.69 -83.78
N GLY A 135 -1.92 -51.38 -82.54
CA GLY A 135 -1.23 -51.82 -81.30
C GLY A 135 -0.24 -50.83 -80.70
N GLY A 136 -0.01 -49.67 -81.31
CA GLY A 136 0.76 -48.57 -80.70
C GLY A 136 -0.10 -47.77 -79.72
N CYS A 137 0.40 -47.53 -78.51
CA CYS A 137 -0.21 -46.67 -77.50
C CYS A 137 0.76 -45.56 -77.07
N GLY A 138 0.22 -44.42 -76.65
CA GLY A 138 0.95 -43.32 -76.02
C GLY A 138 0.12 -42.73 -74.89
N SER A 139 0.79 -42.09 -73.94
CA SER A 139 0.17 -41.56 -72.73
C SER A 139 0.79 -40.23 -72.31
N ASP A 140 0.01 -39.41 -71.61
CA ASP A 140 0.47 -38.24 -70.87
C ASP A 140 -0.13 -38.25 -69.45
N SER A 141 0.45 -37.53 -68.50
CA SER A 141 -0.10 -37.45 -67.15
C SER A 141 0.19 -36.15 -66.44
N VAL A 142 -0.81 -35.64 -65.72
CA VAL A 142 -0.75 -34.43 -64.91
C VAL A 142 -1.01 -34.77 -63.44
N ASN A 143 -0.24 -34.18 -62.53
CA ASN A 143 -0.40 -34.33 -61.09
C ASN A 143 -0.74 -32.97 -60.45
N VAL A 144 -1.88 -32.89 -59.77
CA VAL A 144 -2.32 -31.68 -59.05
C VAL A 144 -2.35 -31.92 -57.55
N THR A 145 -2.21 -30.86 -56.75
CA THR A 145 -2.33 -30.91 -55.29
C THR A 145 -3.58 -30.17 -54.85
N TYR A 146 -4.54 -30.89 -54.26
CA TYR A 146 -5.73 -30.26 -53.66
C TYR A 146 -5.45 -29.91 -52.19
N VAL A 147 -5.60 -28.63 -51.87
CA VAL A 147 -5.49 -28.08 -50.51
C VAL A 147 -6.86 -27.52 -50.12
N PRO A 148 -7.63 -28.21 -49.26
CA PRO A 148 -8.92 -27.70 -48.80
C PRO A 148 -8.78 -26.31 -48.16
N PRO A 149 -9.74 -25.38 -48.38
CA PRO A 149 -9.80 -24.13 -47.63
C PRO A 149 -9.96 -24.40 -46.12
N ASP A 150 -9.28 -23.62 -45.29
CA ASP A 150 -9.46 -23.74 -43.84
C ASP A 150 -10.77 -23.10 -43.36
N THR A 151 -11.37 -23.73 -42.37
CA THR A 151 -12.69 -23.40 -41.79
C THR A 151 -12.70 -23.50 -40.27
N GLN A 152 -11.54 -23.78 -39.65
CA GLN A 152 -11.38 -23.78 -38.20
C GLN A 152 -11.10 -22.35 -37.72
N PRO A 153 -11.88 -21.80 -36.77
CA PRO A 153 -11.58 -20.50 -36.18
C PRO A 153 -10.50 -20.60 -35.09
N PRO A 154 -9.73 -19.52 -34.86
CA PRO A 154 -8.82 -19.43 -33.72
C PRO A 154 -9.50 -19.77 -32.39
N VAL A 155 -8.83 -20.54 -31.55
CA VAL A 155 -9.23 -20.76 -30.15
C VAL A 155 -8.58 -19.67 -29.31
N VAL A 156 -9.37 -18.93 -28.53
CA VAL A 156 -8.92 -17.84 -27.65
C VAL A 156 -9.26 -18.19 -26.21
N ILE A 157 -8.29 -18.09 -25.30
CA ILE A 157 -8.44 -18.44 -23.89
C ILE A 157 -7.84 -17.34 -23.01
N ILE A 158 -8.67 -16.73 -22.17
CA ILE A 158 -8.24 -15.84 -21.08
C ILE A 158 -7.97 -16.72 -19.85
N THR A 159 -6.78 -16.61 -19.26
CA THR A 159 -6.33 -17.47 -18.15
C THR A 159 -6.32 -16.75 -16.80
N TYR A 160 -6.17 -15.42 -16.78
CA TYR A 160 -6.17 -14.62 -15.56
C TYR A 160 -6.56 -13.15 -15.85
N PRO A 161 -7.29 -12.46 -14.96
CA PRO A 161 -8.05 -13.00 -13.83
C PRO A 161 -9.18 -13.95 -14.28
N PRO A 162 -9.61 -14.90 -13.42
CA PRO A 162 -10.77 -15.74 -13.70
C PRO A 162 -12.04 -14.92 -13.95
N ASP A 163 -12.93 -15.44 -14.80
CA ASP A 163 -14.25 -14.83 -15.03
C ASP A 163 -15.03 -14.62 -13.72
N GLY A 164 -15.78 -13.52 -13.62
CA GLY A 164 -16.50 -13.11 -12.43
C GLY A 164 -15.64 -12.51 -11.30
N SER A 165 -14.32 -12.28 -11.52
CA SER A 165 -13.44 -11.69 -10.49
C SER A 165 -13.89 -10.30 -10.04
N THR A 166 -13.75 -10.03 -8.74
CA THR A 166 -14.06 -8.74 -8.11
C THR A 166 -12.79 -8.02 -7.65
N PHE A 167 -12.78 -6.69 -7.75
CA PHE A 167 -11.63 -5.82 -7.46
C PHE A 167 -12.04 -4.61 -6.63
N THR A 168 -11.12 -4.09 -5.82
CA THR A 168 -11.26 -2.81 -5.10
C THR A 168 -10.41 -1.69 -5.69
N GLU A 169 -9.46 -2.03 -6.57
CA GLU A 169 -8.52 -1.13 -7.24
C GLU A 169 -8.66 -1.30 -8.76
N PRO A 170 -8.61 -0.22 -9.56
CA PRO A 170 -9.08 -0.27 -10.95
C PRO A 170 -8.10 -0.90 -11.95
N ASN A 171 -6.80 -0.96 -11.66
CA ASN A 171 -5.79 -1.35 -12.65
C ASN A 171 -5.45 -2.84 -12.56
N ILE A 172 -5.76 -3.59 -13.62
CA ILE A 172 -5.49 -5.03 -13.75
C ILE A 172 -4.69 -5.36 -15.03
N ARG A 173 -4.22 -6.60 -15.12
CA ARG A 173 -3.58 -7.19 -16.30
C ARG A 173 -4.32 -8.46 -16.68
N VAL A 174 -4.92 -8.49 -17.87
CA VAL A 174 -5.67 -9.62 -18.42
C VAL A 174 -4.73 -10.45 -19.29
N VAL A 175 -4.46 -11.68 -18.86
CA VAL A 175 -3.48 -12.60 -19.46
C VAL A 175 -4.23 -13.76 -20.13
N GLY A 176 -3.72 -14.19 -21.28
CA GLY A 176 -4.27 -15.33 -22.01
C GLY A 176 -3.41 -15.74 -23.21
N TYR A 177 -3.98 -16.56 -24.07
CA TYR A 177 -3.38 -16.94 -25.35
C TYR A 177 -4.44 -17.24 -26.41
N ALA A 178 -4.03 -17.17 -27.66
CA ALA A 178 -4.80 -17.66 -28.81
C ALA A 178 -3.98 -18.70 -29.58
N THR A 179 -4.67 -19.66 -30.21
CA THR A 179 -4.06 -20.71 -31.05
C THR A 179 -4.87 -20.94 -32.30
N ASP A 180 -4.17 -21.23 -33.40
CA ASP A 180 -4.74 -21.47 -34.72
C ASP A 180 -3.88 -22.49 -35.49
N ASN A 181 -4.46 -23.21 -36.46
CA ASN A 181 -3.75 -24.25 -37.22
C ASN A 181 -3.15 -23.79 -38.57
N VAL A 182 -3.49 -22.61 -39.09
CA VAL A 182 -2.81 -21.98 -40.24
C VAL A 182 -2.02 -20.73 -39.85
N GLY A 183 -2.43 -20.02 -38.79
CA GLY A 183 -1.73 -18.88 -38.22
C GLY A 183 -2.66 -17.69 -37.93
N ILE A 184 -2.37 -16.93 -36.88
CA ILE A 184 -3.16 -15.79 -36.45
C ILE A 184 -2.75 -14.51 -37.22
N MET A 185 -3.67 -13.94 -37.99
CA MET A 185 -3.45 -12.72 -38.78
C MET A 185 -3.65 -11.43 -37.97
N GLN A 186 -4.71 -11.35 -37.16
CA GLN A 186 -5.06 -10.14 -36.41
C GLN A 186 -5.43 -10.49 -34.96
N PHE A 187 -5.02 -9.63 -34.03
CA PHE A 187 -5.43 -9.67 -32.63
C PHE A 187 -6.12 -8.35 -32.26
N GLY A 188 -7.14 -8.42 -31.42
CA GLY A 188 -7.78 -7.23 -30.84
C GLY A 188 -8.48 -7.50 -29.52
N TYR A 189 -8.82 -6.43 -28.83
CA TYR A 189 -9.64 -6.48 -27.62
C TYR A 189 -10.59 -5.28 -27.53
N ILE A 190 -11.69 -5.48 -26.81
CA ILE A 190 -12.70 -4.47 -26.47
C ILE A 190 -12.95 -4.55 -24.97
N HIS A 191 -12.99 -3.41 -24.29
CA HIS A 191 -13.40 -3.25 -22.90
C HIS A 191 -14.66 -2.38 -22.86
N GLU A 192 -15.75 -2.93 -22.33
CA GLU A 192 -17.06 -2.28 -22.20
C GLU A 192 -17.43 -2.12 -20.72
N TRP A 193 -18.14 -1.04 -20.38
CA TRP A 193 -18.65 -0.75 -19.03
C TRP A 193 -19.92 0.13 -19.12
N GLU A 194 -20.53 0.48 -17.99
CA GLU A 194 -21.71 1.35 -17.99
C GLU A 194 -21.40 2.74 -18.58
N GLY A 195 -21.97 3.02 -19.76
CA GLY A 195 -21.84 4.30 -20.44
C GLY A 195 -20.59 4.47 -21.32
N GLY A 196 -19.80 3.43 -21.57
CA GLY A 196 -18.64 3.55 -22.46
C GLY A 196 -17.98 2.24 -22.90
N ALA A 197 -17.08 2.37 -23.88
CA ALA A 197 -16.21 1.29 -24.33
C ALA A 197 -14.87 1.85 -24.84
N THR A 198 -13.84 1.00 -24.85
CA THR A 198 -12.56 1.25 -25.51
C THR A 198 -12.00 -0.05 -26.10
N GLY A 199 -10.92 0.01 -26.86
CA GLY A 199 -10.32 -1.18 -27.47
C GLY A 199 -9.15 -0.85 -28.36
N SER A 200 -8.51 -1.89 -28.91
CA SER A 200 -7.45 -1.78 -29.91
C SER A 200 -7.30 -3.10 -30.66
N SER A 201 -6.84 -3.03 -31.93
CA SER A 201 -6.46 -4.22 -32.70
C SER A 201 -5.27 -3.94 -33.61
N TRP A 202 -4.52 -4.99 -33.96
CA TRP A 202 -3.33 -4.92 -34.79
C TRP A 202 -3.10 -6.26 -35.51
N TYR A 203 -2.34 -6.21 -36.62
CA TYR A 203 -1.93 -7.39 -37.37
C TYR A 203 -0.65 -8.01 -36.79
N LEU A 204 -0.47 -9.32 -36.93
CA LEU A 204 0.72 -10.04 -36.51
C LEU A 204 1.61 -10.39 -37.72
N GLU A 205 2.77 -9.73 -37.84
CA GLU A 205 3.67 -9.87 -39.00
C GLU A 205 4.16 -11.31 -39.26
N LEU A 206 4.29 -12.11 -38.21
CA LEU A 206 4.81 -13.49 -38.27
C LEU A 206 3.70 -14.56 -38.31
N GLN A 207 2.43 -14.17 -38.34
CA GLN A 207 1.25 -15.03 -38.43
C GLN A 207 1.30 -16.32 -37.56
N PRO A 208 1.58 -16.21 -36.24
CA PRO A 208 1.91 -17.36 -35.42
C PRO A 208 0.70 -18.26 -35.13
N THR A 209 0.92 -19.57 -35.05
CA THR A 209 -0.08 -20.57 -34.62
C THR A 209 -0.33 -20.61 -33.11
N TYR A 210 0.48 -19.88 -32.32
CA TYR A 210 0.30 -19.64 -30.89
C TYR A 210 0.70 -18.20 -30.55
N TYR A 211 -0.21 -17.42 -29.95
CA TYR A 211 0.02 -16.03 -29.56
C TYR A 211 -0.38 -15.79 -28.09
N PRO A 212 0.57 -15.65 -27.15
CA PRO A 212 0.29 -15.26 -25.78
C PRO A 212 0.05 -13.74 -25.71
N PHE A 213 -0.88 -13.30 -24.86
CA PHE A 213 -1.21 -11.88 -24.69
C PHE A 213 -1.30 -11.47 -23.22
N GLU A 214 -0.99 -10.19 -22.96
CA GLU A 214 -1.23 -9.50 -21.70
C GLU A 214 -1.77 -8.09 -22.02
N ILE A 215 -2.97 -7.78 -21.53
CA ILE A 215 -3.67 -6.52 -21.79
C ILE A 215 -3.79 -5.75 -20.47
N PRO A 216 -3.19 -4.55 -20.33
CA PRO A 216 -3.44 -3.67 -19.20
C PRO A 216 -4.84 -3.04 -19.32
N ILE A 217 -5.67 -3.20 -18.29
CA ILE A 217 -7.04 -2.68 -18.24
C ILE A 217 -7.21 -1.80 -17.00
N THR A 218 -7.79 -0.61 -17.18
CA THR A 218 -8.28 0.24 -16.09
C THR A 218 -9.79 0.11 -16.01
N LEU A 219 -10.27 -0.74 -15.10
CA LEU A 219 -11.67 -0.98 -14.81
C LEU A 219 -12.42 0.30 -14.41
N ARG A 220 -13.73 0.28 -14.60
CA ARG A 220 -14.69 1.31 -14.15
C ARG A 220 -15.64 0.73 -13.11
N ASP A 221 -16.19 1.58 -12.25
CA ASP A 221 -17.12 1.19 -11.18
C ASP A 221 -18.26 0.31 -11.70
N GLY A 222 -18.58 -0.76 -10.97
CA GLY A 222 -19.55 -1.77 -11.41
C GLY A 222 -18.94 -2.78 -12.39
N TRP A 223 -19.72 -3.15 -13.41
CA TRP A 223 -19.38 -4.23 -14.33
C TRP A 223 -18.45 -3.76 -15.46
N ASN A 224 -17.56 -4.66 -15.89
CA ASN A 224 -16.63 -4.47 -17.00
C ASN A 224 -16.61 -5.76 -17.82
N ILE A 225 -16.91 -5.71 -19.11
CA ILE A 225 -16.78 -6.86 -20.02
C ILE A 225 -15.49 -6.68 -20.82
N ILE A 226 -14.61 -7.67 -20.80
CA ILE A 226 -13.40 -7.70 -21.64
C ILE A 226 -13.59 -8.79 -22.69
N LYS A 227 -13.62 -8.38 -23.96
CA LYS A 227 -13.69 -9.25 -25.13
C LYS A 227 -12.34 -9.26 -25.81
N VAL A 228 -11.88 -10.44 -26.21
CA VAL A 228 -10.67 -10.62 -27.04
C VAL A 228 -11.12 -11.28 -28.33
N GLU A 229 -10.77 -10.68 -29.46
CA GLU A 229 -11.19 -11.08 -30.81
C GLU A 229 -9.95 -11.31 -31.68
N VAL A 230 -9.92 -12.41 -32.42
CA VAL A 230 -8.74 -12.90 -33.13
C VAL A 230 -9.15 -13.49 -34.48
N SER A 231 -8.44 -13.17 -35.55
CA SER A 231 -8.68 -13.78 -36.88
C SER A 231 -7.45 -14.52 -37.41
N ASP A 232 -7.69 -15.60 -38.15
CA ASP A 232 -6.65 -16.40 -38.81
C ASP A 232 -6.26 -15.82 -40.19
N VAL A 233 -5.34 -16.49 -40.88
CA VAL A 233 -4.92 -16.15 -42.25
C VAL A 233 -6.00 -16.48 -43.31
N ALA A 234 -6.99 -17.31 -43.00
CA ALA A 234 -8.08 -17.70 -43.92
C ALA A 234 -9.32 -16.79 -43.84
N GLY A 235 -9.46 -15.98 -42.79
CA GLY A 235 -10.62 -15.13 -42.50
C GLY A 235 -11.60 -15.69 -41.47
N ASN A 236 -11.31 -16.81 -40.82
CA ASN A 236 -12.09 -17.32 -39.69
C ASN A 236 -11.81 -16.48 -38.42
N ASN A 237 -12.79 -16.43 -37.50
CA ASN A 237 -12.74 -15.53 -36.33
C ASN A 237 -13.02 -16.29 -35.02
N GLY A 238 -12.09 -16.17 -34.08
CA GLY A 238 -12.17 -16.66 -32.71
C GLY A 238 -12.41 -15.53 -31.71
N LYS A 239 -13.01 -15.85 -30.55
CA LYS A 239 -13.19 -14.88 -29.47
C LYS A 239 -13.26 -15.50 -28.08
N ALA A 240 -12.91 -14.71 -27.08
CA ALA A 240 -13.13 -14.98 -25.65
C ALA A 240 -13.77 -13.75 -24.98
N GLU A 241 -14.50 -13.98 -23.88
CA GLU A 241 -15.17 -12.93 -23.11
C GLU A 241 -15.06 -13.26 -21.61
N VAL A 242 -14.86 -12.23 -20.78
CA VAL A 242 -14.85 -12.31 -19.30
C VAL A 242 -15.49 -11.06 -18.71
N ILE A 243 -16.11 -11.20 -17.55
CA ILE A 243 -16.76 -10.11 -16.81
C ILE A 243 -16.05 -9.89 -15.48
N TYR A 244 -15.64 -8.67 -15.21
CA TYR A 244 -15.00 -8.25 -13.96
C TYR A 244 -15.84 -7.17 -13.26
N THR A 245 -15.82 -7.15 -11.93
CA THR A 245 -16.54 -6.12 -11.15
C THR A 245 -15.56 -5.27 -10.34
N LEU A 246 -15.56 -3.96 -10.56
CA LEU A 246 -14.87 -3.03 -9.67
C LEU A 246 -15.88 -2.51 -8.63
N ASN A 247 -15.65 -2.88 -7.37
CA ASN A 247 -16.34 -2.34 -6.20
C ASN A 247 -15.30 -1.58 -5.37
N PRO A 248 -14.98 -0.32 -5.72
CA PRO A 248 -13.97 0.42 -4.99
C PRO A 248 -14.50 0.74 -3.58
N LEU A 249 -13.65 0.58 -2.57
CA LEU A 249 -14.07 0.79 -1.19
C LEU A 249 -14.11 2.27 -0.84
N VAL A 250 -15.13 2.68 -0.10
CA VAL A 250 -15.13 3.95 0.63
C VAL A 250 -14.08 3.85 1.73
N ARG A 251 -13.18 4.83 1.79
CA ARG A 251 -12.11 4.96 2.78
C ARG A 251 -12.31 6.26 3.57
N ILE A 252 -11.95 6.26 4.85
CA ILE A 252 -11.99 7.43 5.73
C ILE A 252 -10.83 7.33 6.73
N ASN A 253 -10.35 8.46 7.25
CA ASN A 253 -9.19 8.54 8.14
C ASN A 253 -9.43 9.58 9.25
N LEU A 254 -8.99 9.29 10.46
CA LEU A 254 -9.09 10.14 11.64
C LEU A 254 -7.74 10.11 12.38
N THR A 255 -6.83 11.03 12.08
CA THR A 255 -5.50 11.03 12.70
C THR A 255 -5.54 11.74 14.06
N ILE A 256 -4.98 11.13 15.11
CA ILE A 256 -4.82 11.75 16.43
C ILE A 256 -3.35 12.02 16.77
N TYR A 257 -3.15 13.08 17.54
CA TYR A 257 -1.87 13.52 18.05
C TYR A 257 -1.93 13.59 19.58
N ASP A 258 -0.79 13.47 20.25
CA ASP A 258 -0.73 13.79 21.67
C ASP A 258 -1.04 15.26 21.94
N GLY A 259 -1.43 15.58 23.17
CA GLY A 259 -1.34 16.93 23.72
C GLY A 259 0.10 17.42 23.86
N LEU A 260 0.29 18.60 24.46
CA LEU A 260 1.60 19.24 24.65
C LEU A 260 2.30 19.67 23.35
N GLU A 261 1.54 20.15 22.35
CA GLU A 261 2.12 20.58 21.07
C GLU A 261 3.11 21.75 21.25
N GLY A 262 4.38 21.50 20.91
CA GLY A 262 5.49 22.43 21.14
C GLY A 262 6.01 22.47 22.59
N ALA A 263 5.37 21.78 23.53
CA ALA A 263 5.73 21.75 24.95
C ALA A 263 6.38 20.45 25.43
N GLY A 264 6.22 19.35 24.68
CA GLY A 264 6.70 18.01 25.08
C GLY A 264 5.94 16.83 24.46
N GLY A 265 4.98 17.12 23.59
CA GLY A 265 4.19 16.17 22.81
C GLY A 265 3.79 16.80 21.48
N GLY A 266 2.52 16.69 21.07
CA GLY A 266 2.04 17.09 19.74
C GLY A 266 2.45 16.15 18.61
N ASN A 267 3.02 14.99 18.95
CA ASN A 267 3.43 13.98 17.98
C ASN A 267 2.19 13.28 17.42
N GLU A 268 2.27 12.88 16.16
CA GLU A 268 1.28 11.99 15.52
C GLU A 268 1.36 10.60 16.16
N VAL A 269 0.20 10.02 16.51
CA VAL A 269 0.14 8.61 16.87
C VAL A 269 0.07 7.82 15.56
N ALA A 270 0.96 6.84 15.41
CA ALA A 270 0.97 6.00 14.21
C ALA A 270 -0.26 5.07 14.22
N GLU A 271 -0.83 4.80 13.04
CA GLU A 271 -2.12 4.11 12.92
C GLU A 271 -2.14 2.69 13.54
N ASP A 272 -0.99 2.01 13.60
CA ASP A 272 -0.85 0.72 14.29
C ASP A 272 -0.94 0.83 15.84
N ARG A 273 -0.91 2.05 16.35
CA ARG A 273 -0.93 2.40 17.78
C ARG A 273 -2.15 3.23 18.22
N GLU A 274 -2.95 3.77 17.30
CA GLU A 274 -4.11 4.64 17.64
C GLU A 274 -5.20 3.90 18.44
N GLU A 275 -5.49 2.63 18.12
CA GLU A 275 -6.36 1.77 18.94
C GLU A 275 -5.62 1.05 20.09
N SER A 276 -4.36 0.66 19.88
CA SER A 276 -3.65 -0.28 20.77
C SER A 276 -2.92 0.39 21.93
N GLU A 277 -2.42 1.61 21.73
CA GLU A 277 -1.76 2.46 22.73
C GLU A 277 -2.63 3.69 23.03
N GLY A 278 -2.97 4.44 21.98
CA GLY A 278 -3.69 5.71 22.01
C GLY A 278 -2.78 6.95 22.09
N ALA A 279 -3.41 8.12 21.94
CA ALA A 279 -2.83 9.42 22.28
C ALA A 279 -2.91 9.70 23.78
N PHE A 280 -2.07 10.62 24.25
CA PHE A 280 -2.05 11.09 25.64
C PHE A 280 -2.25 12.61 25.74
N THR A 281 -2.94 13.05 26.78
CA THR A 281 -3.18 14.46 27.13
C THR A 281 -3.19 14.60 28.64
N VAL A 282 -2.85 15.78 29.17
CA VAL A 282 -3.15 16.10 30.58
C VAL A 282 -4.65 16.39 30.71
N THR A 283 -5.25 16.14 31.87
CA THR A 283 -6.59 16.64 32.18
C THR A 283 -6.50 18.15 32.44
N ASN A 284 -7.30 18.95 31.73
CA ASN A 284 -7.12 20.40 31.63
C ASN A 284 -7.63 21.18 32.86
N ILE A 285 -7.16 20.80 34.05
CA ILE A 285 -7.64 21.26 35.37
C ILE A 285 -6.58 22.03 36.15
N GLN A 286 -5.42 22.25 35.51
CA GLN A 286 -4.35 23.14 35.92
C GLN A 286 -4.73 24.62 35.66
N ASP A 287 -3.73 25.50 35.78
CA ASP A 287 -3.78 26.93 35.51
C ASP A 287 -2.46 27.18 34.75
N THR A 288 -2.56 27.28 33.43
CA THR A 288 -1.42 27.28 32.49
C THR A 288 -0.94 28.69 32.17
N ASN A 289 -1.85 29.67 32.22
CA ASN A 289 -1.54 31.08 31.95
C ASN A 289 -1.14 31.88 33.21
N GLY A 290 -1.45 31.37 34.41
CA GLY A 290 -1.12 31.96 35.70
C GLY A 290 -2.07 33.07 36.18
N ASP A 291 -3.31 33.10 35.72
CA ASP A 291 -4.32 34.10 36.09
C ASP A 291 -5.21 33.71 37.29
N SER A 292 -5.01 32.50 37.86
CA SER A 292 -5.76 31.92 38.98
C SER A 292 -7.15 31.37 38.66
N ILE A 293 -7.51 31.23 37.38
CA ILE A 293 -8.66 30.42 36.91
C ILE A 293 -8.14 29.04 36.48
N ARG A 294 -8.95 27.98 36.63
CA ARG A 294 -8.62 26.65 36.08
C ARG A 294 -8.90 26.61 34.59
N ASP A 295 -8.00 26.04 33.80
CA ASP A 295 -8.06 26.08 32.35
C ASP A 295 -9.40 25.55 31.81
N LYS A 296 -9.94 24.41 32.27
CA LYS A 296 -11.27 23.87 31.90
C LYS A 296 -12.47 24.83 32.09
N ASP A 297 -12.33 25.82 32.97
CA ASP A 297 -13.35 26.80 33.35
C ASP A 297 -13.13 28.16 32.65
N GLN A 298 -12.08 28.26 31.82
CA GLN A 298 -11.70 29.43 31.03
C GLN A 298 -11.65 29.09 29.52
N ASN A 299 -12.10 30.04 28.69
CA ASN A 299 -11.91 29.98 27.25
C ASN A 299 -12.00 31.40 26.64
N PRO A 300 -11.03 31.86 25.82
CA PRO A 300 -9.75 31.19 25.50
C PRO A 300 -8.74 31.25 26.66
N VAL A 301 -7.75 30.35 26.65
CA VAL A 301 -6.62 30.29 27.60
C VAL A 301 -5.36 30.82 26.90
N ILE A 302 -5.02 32.08 27.20
CA ILE A 302 -3.96 32.87 26.55
C ILE A 302 -2.90 33.29 27.57
N ALA A 303 -1.63 33.28 27.19
CA ALA A 303 -0.51 33.62 28.06
C ALA A 303 -0.66 34.95 28.81
N THR A 304 -0.50 34.92 30.14
CA THR A 304 -0.13 36.11 30.93
C THR A 304 1.39 36.16 31.13
N TYR A 305 1.91 37.21 31.78
CA TYR A 305 3.33 37.28 32.15
C TYR A 305 3.78 36.17 33.13
N ARG A 306 2.82 35.43 33.72
CA ARG A 306 3.02 34.36 34.71
C ARG A 306 2.99 32.95 34.14
N GLY A 307 2.69 32.79 32.85
CA GLY A 307 2.48 31.47 32.25
C GLY A 307 2.59 31.51 30.74
N ARG A 308 1.80 30.66 30.07
CA ARG A 308 1.81 30.46 28.62
C ARG A 308 0.38 30.26 28.09
N ASP A 309 0.26 30.19 26.76
CA ASP A 309 -0.98 29.76 26.12
C ASP A 309 -1.29 28.30 26.51
N GLU A 310 -2.55 27.90 26.32
CA GLU A 310 -2.96 26.49 26.30
C GLU A 310 -1.99 25.61 25.47
N VAL A 311 -1.57 24.49 26.07
CA VAL A 311 -0.71 23.48 25.44
C VAL A 311 -1.26 22.07 25.56
N ASP A 312 -2.21 21.83 26.48
CA ASP A 312 -2.47 20.47 26.95
C ASP A 312 -3.38 19.66 26.02
N LEU A 313 -4.30 20.31 25.31
CA LEU A 313 -5.26 19.69 24.40
C LEU A 313 -4.60 18.82 23.31
N ALA A 314 -5.10 17.59 23.16
CA ALA A 314 -4.73 16.70 22.06
C ALA A 314 -5.30 17.20 20.72
N LYS A 315 -4.50 17.21 19.66
CA LYS A 315 -4.97 17.57 18.31
C LYS A 315 -5.54 16.34 17.60
N MET A 316 -6.60 16.52 16.81
CA MET A 316 -7.21 15.46 16.00
C MET A 316 -7.62 16.02 14.64
N VAL A 317 -7.41 15.26 13.56
CA VAL A 317 -7.69 15.68 12.18
C VAL A 317 -8.66 14.70 11.53
N LEU A 318 -9.86 15.21 11.23
CA LEU A 318 -10.89 14.47 10.49
C LEU A 318 -10.61 14.66 9.00
N TRP A 319 -10.27 13.60 8.27
CA TRP A 319 -10.02 13.67 6.83
C TRP A 319 -11.31 13.45 6.02
N PRO A 320 -11.43 14.06 4.82
CA PRO A 320 -12.58 13.81 3.95
C PRO A 320 -12.60 12.33 3.50
N PRO A 321 -13.77 11.66 3.50
CA PRO A 321 -13.87 10.32 2.93
C PRO A 321 -13.54 10.34 1.43
N THR A 322 -13.02 9.22 0.95
CA THR A 322 -12.66 9.00 -0.46
C THR A 322 -13.23 7.69 -0.97
N GLY A 323 -13.37 7.54 -2.29
CA GLY A 323 -14.01 6.38 -2.93
C GLY A 323 -15.32 6.75 -3.64
N PRO A 324 -16.10 5.75 -4.10
CA PRO A 324 -17.27 5.98 -4.94
C PRO A 324 -18.45 6.58 -4.15
N GLY A 325 -19.28 7.34 -4.85
CA GLY A 325 -20.54 7.88 -4.31
C GLY A 325 -20.40 9.08 -3.35
N VAL A 326 -19.20 9.39 -2.87
CA VAL A 326 -18.90 10.52 -1.97
C VAL A 326 -19.31 11.86 -2.58
N LYS A 327 -20.13 12.66 -1.88
CA LYS A 327 -20.52 14.02 -2.33
C LYS A 327 -20.15 15.10 -1.31
N PRO A 328 -19.88 16.34 -1.76
CA PRO A 328 -19.52 17.48 -0.89
C PRO A 328 -20.51 17.78 0.25
N ASP A 329 -21.80 17.54 0.05
CA ASP A 329 -22.88 17.85 0.99
C ASP A 329 -23.35 16.66 1.83
N ASP A 330 -22.72 15.49 1.72
CA ASP A 330 -23.05 14.34 2.59
C ASP A 330 -22.52 14.56 4.02
N ASP A 331 -23.11 13.85 4.99
CA ASP A 331 -22.76 13.91 6.41
C ASP A 331 -21.70 12.87 6.81
N VAL A 332 -20.61 13.33 7.41
CA VAL A 332 -19.59 12.53 8.09
C VAL A 332 -19.81 12.64 9.59
N THR A 333 -19.84 11.51 10.29
CA THR A 333 -20.21 11.43 11.72
C THR A 333 -18.99 11.10 12.57
N LEU A 334 -18.71 11.90 13.59
CA LEU A 334 -17.72 11.62 14.64
C LEU A 334 -18.47 11.29 15.93
N VAL A 335 -18.22 10.14 16.55
CA VAL A 335 -18.87 9.71 17.79
C VAL A 335 -17.81 9.46 18.88
N LYS A 336 -18.01 10.02 20.08
CA LYS A 336 -17.20 9.68 21.27
C LYS A 336 -17.84 8.54 22.07
N SER A 337 -17.00 7.71 22.67
CA SER A 337 -17.39 6.59 23.52
C SER A 337 -16.29 6.26 24.55
N GLY A 338 -16.52 5.28 25.42
CA GLY A 338 -15.58 4.89 26.48
C GLY A 338 -15.93 5.48 27.86
N PRO A 339 -15.27 4.99 28.94
CA PRO A 339 -15.62 5.31 30.33
C PRO A 339 -15.37 6.76 30.77
N ASN A 340 -14.58 7.54 30.02
CA ASN A 340 -14.31 8.95 30.31
C ASN A 340 -14.90 9.91 29.24
N LYS A 341 -15.78 9.42 28.35
CA LYS A 341 -16.39 10.22 27.26
C LYS A 341 -17.09 11.49 27.74
N ASP A 342 -17.70 11.46 28.93
CA ASP A 342 -18.53 12.57 29.43
C ASP A 342 -17.69 13.79 29.86
N ALA A 343 -16.38 13.60 30.07
CA ALA A 343 -15.42 14.66 30.37
C ALA A 343 -14.80 15.30 29.11
N VAL A 344 -15.33 15.04 27.91
CA VAL A 344 -14.73 15.47 26.62
C VAL A 344 -15.47 16.66 26.00
N LYS A 345 -14.73 17.74 25.72
CA LYS A 345 -15.12 18.84 24.81
C LYS A 345 -14.23 18.85 23.56
N LEU A 346 -14.72 19.45 22.48
CA LEU A 346 -13.95 19.74 21.26
C LEU A 346 -13.90 21.25 21.00
N TRP A 347 -12.77 21.72 20.49
CA TRP A 347 -12.49 23.14 20.22
C TRP A 347 -11.94 23.33 18.80
N ASP A 348 -12.15 24.51 18.21
CA ASP A 348 -11.67 24.82 16.85
C ASP A 348 -10.23 25.32 16.78
N THR A 349 -9.71 25.88 17.88
CA THR A 349 -8.32 26.32 18.04
C THR A 349 -7.66 25.71 19.27
N LYS A 350 -6.32 25.66 19.28
CA LYS A 350 -5.54 25.12 20.40
C LYS A 350 -5.74 25.89 21.71
N VAL A 351 -6.14 27.17 21.63
CA VAL A 351 -6.35 28.06 22.79
C VAL A 351 -7.81 28.18 23.21
N LYS A 352 -8.69 27.35 22.65
CA LYS A 352 -10.11 27.23 23.01
C LYS A 352 -10.93 28.49 22.69
N ASP A 353 -10.81 29.01 21.47
CA ASP A 353 -11.64 30.14 21.04
C ASP A 353 -13.14 29.77 20.94
N ASN A 354 -13.50 28.77 20.12
CA ASN A 354 -14.89 28.33 19.96
C ASN A 354 -15.07 26.84 20.27
N GLU A 355 -16.03 26.53 21.13
CA GLU A 355 -16.43 25.16 21.44
C GLU A 355 -17.19 24.55 20.26
N ILE A 356 -16.66 23.48 19.68
CA ILE A 356 -17.37 22.66 18.68
C ILE A 356 -18.35 21.78 19.46
N ARG A 357 -19.57 22.27 19.65
CA ARG A 357 -20.60 21.58 20.44
C ARG A 357 -21.14 20.33 19.74
N PRO A 358 -21.43 19.25 20.50
CA PRO A 358 -22.05 18.06 19.92
C PRO A 358 -23.48 18.37 19.46
N THR A 359 -23.92 17.53 18.53
CA THR A 359 -25.28 17.50 17.98
C THR A 359 -26.20 16.71 18.94
N ASN A 360 -27.31 16.18 18.42
CA ASN A 360 -28.16 15.23 19.13
C ASN A 360 -28.07 13.87 18.40
N PRO A 361 -27.57 12.79 19.01
CA PRO A 361 -27.24 12.62 20.44
C PRO A 361 -25.95 13.35 20.89
N PRO A 362 -25.81 13.64 22.20
CA PRO A 362 -24.74 14.50 22.76
C PRO A 362 -23.33 13.90 22.73
N ASP A 363 -23.18 12.65 22.26
CA ASP A 363 -21.90 12.01 22.01
C ASP A 363 -21.44 12.13 20.54
N THR A 364 -22.21 12.83 19.70
CA THR A 364 -22.02 12.85 18.24
C THR A 364 -21.83 14.26 17.68
N TRP A 365 -20.84 14.41 16.80
CA TRP A 365 -20.66 15.56 15.92
C TRP A 365 -20.91 15.15 14.47
N VAL A 366 -21.38 16.09 13.65
CA VAL A 366 -21.65 15.88 12.23
C VAL A 366 -20.99 17.00 11.42
N PHE A 367 -20.24 16.64 10.41
CA PHE A 367 -19.50 17.54 9.51
C PHE A 367 -19.89 17.24 8.06
N LYS A 368 -19.85 18.23 7.16
CA LYS A 368 -20.01 17.98 5.72
C LYS A 368 -18.68 17.60 5.10
N VAL A 369 -18.69 16.70 4.11
CA VAL A 369 -17.47 16.27 3.37
C VAL A 369 -16.67 17.47 2.84
N LYS A 370 -17.33 18.52 2.35
CA LYS A 370 -16.70 19.76 1.84
C LYS A 370 -16.01 20.62 2.91
N ASP A 371 -16.37 20.44 4.17
CA ASP A 371 -15.80 21.18 5.31
C ASP A 371 -14.62 20.40 5.94
N LEU A 372 -14.22 19.28 5.34
CA LEU A 372 -13.07 18.45 5.70
C LEU A 372 -11.92 18.64 4.67
N PRO A 373 -10.64 18.52 5.07
CA PRO A 373 -10.15 18.09 6.38
C PRO A 373 -10.35 19.16 7.47
N LYS A 374 -10.76 18.71 8.66
CA LYS A 374 -11.02 19.59 9.81
C LYS A 374 -10.15 19.17 11.00
N THR A 375 -9.23 20.05 11.38
CA THR A 375 -8.55 19.99 12.68
C THR A 375 -9.52 20.38 13.80
N VAL A 376 -9.51 19.61 14.88
CA VAL A 376 -10.18 19.89 16.15
C VAL A 376 -9.21 19.64 17.31
N TRP A 377 -9.44 20.28 18.44
CA TRP A 377 -8.63 20.16 19.65
C TRP A 377 -9.47 19.55 20.78
N VAL A 378 -8.95 18.50 21.42
CA VAL A 378 -9.68 17.65 22.37
C VAL A 378 -9.28 18.01 23.79
N GLU A 379 -10.25 18.47 24.57
CA GLU A 379 -10.08 18.78 26.00
C GLU A 379 -10.67 17.67 26.87
N ILE A 380 -9.97 17.27 27.92
CA ILE A 380 -10.47 16.39 28.98
C ILE A 380 -10.62 17.18 30.28
N THR A 381 -11.85 17.28 30.79
CA THR A 381 -12.21 18.04 32.00
C THR A 381 -12.52 17.17 33.22
N GLU A 382 -11.92 15.98 33.31
CA GLU A 382 -12.10 15.07 34.46
C GLU A 382 -11.30 15.59 35.66
N GLU A 383 -11.99 15.95 36.76
CA GLU A 383 -11.36 16.47 37.97
C GLU A 383 -10.88 15.38 38.93
N ASN A 384 -11.44 14.16 38.86
CA ASN A 384 -11.07 13.06 39.74
C ASN A 384 -10.12 12.09 39.02
N PRO A 385 -8.81 12.07 39.34
CA PRO A 385 -7.85 11.24 38.61
C PRO A 385 -8.14 9.73 38.69
N LYS A 386 -8.83 9.29 39.75
CA LYS A 386 -9.24 7.89 39.94
C LYS A 386 -10.32 7.44 38.93
N ASN A 387 -11.04 8.36 38.32
CA ASN A 387 -11.97 8.07 37.23
C ASN A 387 -11.24 7.76 35.92
N LEU A 388 -10.04 8.30 35.68
CA LEU A 388 -9.29 8.12 34.43
C LEU A 388 -8.99 6.64 34.14
N LYS A 389 -9.04 6.26 32.86
CA LYS A 389 -8.73 4.91 32.36
C LYS A 389 -7.80 5.00 31.16
N MET A 390 -6.89 4.03 31.01
CA MET A 390 -6.11 3.85 29.79
C MET A 390 -7.07 3.69 28.60
N ARG A 391 -6.92 4.51 27.57
CA ARG A 391 -7.85 4.60 26.42
C ARG A 391 -9.30 4.79 26.87
N GLY A 392 -9.50 5.65 27.88
CA GLY A 392 -10.80 5.94 28.46
C GLY A 392 -11.77 6.68 27.52
N ILE A 393 -11.26 7.21 26.41
CA ILE A 393 -12.04 7.83 25.34
C ILE A 393 -11.69 7.14 24.03
N THR A 394 -12.71 6.77 23.26
CA THR A 394 -12.58 6.27 21.89
C THR A 394 -13.44 7.14 20.97
N PHE A 395 -12.80 7.73 19.96
CA PHE A 395 -13.49 8.43 18.87
C PHE A 395 -13.61 7.50 17.66
N THR A 396 -14.80 7.47 17.07
CA THR A 396 -15.07 6.76 15.82
C THR A 396 -15.54 7.77 14.78
N LEU A 397 -14.77 7.97 13.71
CA LEU A 397 -15.24 8.68 12.52
C LEU A 397 -15.94 7.68 11.60
N SER A 398 -17.02 8.07 10.91
CA SER A 398 -17.82 7.15 10.10
C SER A 398 -18.53 7.84 8.95
N TYR A 399 -18.53 7.17 7.79
CA TYR A 399 -19.19 7.61 6.57
C TYR A 399 -19.52 6.38 5.68
N SER A 400 -20.77 6.26 5.24
CA SER A 400 -21.25 5.20 4.32
C SER A 400 -20.80 3.76 4.67
N GLY A 401 -20.78 3.43 5.97
CA GLY A 401 -20.37 2.12 6.49
C GLY A 401 -18.85 1.93 6.64
N ALA A 402 -18.03 2.77 6.01
CA ALA A 402 -16.62 2.91 6.37
C ALA A 402 -16.50 3.65 7.71
N ARG A 403 -15.46 3.30 8.49
CA ARG A 403 -15.16 3.92 9.78
C ARG A 403 -13.66 3.91 10.04
N ASP A 404 -13.24 4.80 10.92
CA ASP A 404 -11.89 4.82 11.50
C ASP A 404 -11.96 5.16 12.99
N ILE A 405 -11.00 4.70 13.79
CA ILE A 405 -11.09 4.64 15.26
C ILE A 405 -9.76 5.04 15.91
N VAL A 406 -9.81 6.05 16.80
CA VAL A 406 -8.68 6.43 17.66
C VAL A 406 -9.03 6.41 19.13
N CYS A 407 -8.06 6.14 19.99
CA CYS A 407 -8.20 6.22 21.44
C CYS A 407 -7.36 7.35 22.05
N LEU A 408 -7.88 7.95 23.12
CA LEU A 408 -7.24 9.02 23.88
C LEU A 408 -7.27 8.67 25.39
N THR A 409 -6.18 9.02 26.08
CA THR A 409 -6.02 8.85 27.53
C THR A 409 -5.71 10.19 28.19
N GLY A 410 -6.54 10.61 29.14
CA GLY A 410 -6.24 11.72 30.05
C GLY A 410 -5.32 11.28 31.18
N ILE A 411 -4.38 12.14 31.58
CA ILE A 411 -3.36 11.88 32.59
C ILE A 411 -3.42 12.96 33.68
N TRP A 412 -3.27 12.53 34.93
CA TRP A 412 -3.11 13.41 36.09
C TRP A 412 -2.41 12.66 37.24
N SER A 413 -2.03 13.37 38.29
CA SER A 413 -1.40 12.81 39.48
C SER A 413 -1.81 13.59 40.73
N GLU A 414 -1.80 12.91 41.88
CA GLU A 414 -2.12 13.49 43.18
C GLU A 414 -1.05 13.10 44.20
N VAL A 415 -0.82 13.93 45.22
CA VAL A 415 -0.05 13.52 46.41
C VAL A 415 -0.94 12.65 47.29
N THR A 416 -0.49 11.42 47.57
CA THR A 416 -1.28 10.37 48.25
C THR A 416 -0.81 10.09 49.67
N ASP A 417 0.50 10.20 49.95
CA ASP A 417 1.05 10.11 51.30
C ASP A 417 2.27 11.02 51.50
N VAL A 418 2.50 11.47 52.74
CA VAL A 418 3.63 12.33 53.12
C VAL A 418 4.17 11.92 54.48
N LYS A 419 5.49 12.03 54.67
CA LYS A 419 6.18 11.71 55.93
C LYS A 419 7.11 12.87 56.27
N HIS A 420 6.89 13.53 57.40
CA HIS A 420 7.57 14.77 57.78
C HIS A 420 7.90 14.89 59.28
N ASP A 421 7.43 13.97 60.11
CA ASP A 421 7.56 14.04 61.56
C ASP A 421 8.62 13.09 62.11
N LYS A 422 9.21 13.45 63.25
CA LYS A 422 10.20 12.61 63.91
C LYS A 422 9.62 11.27 64.42
N SER A 423 8.31 11.22 64.62
CA SER A 423 7.53 10.03 64.98
C SER A 423 7.12 9.16 63.78
N ASP A 424 7.28 9.62 62.54
CA ASP A 424 6.89 8.83 61.37
C ASP A 424 7.70 7.53 61.27
N LYS A 425 6.99 6.48 60.89
CA LYS A 425 7.58 5.15 60.69
C LYS A 425 8.58 5.21 59.52
N TRP A 426 9.74 4.63 59.74
CA TRP A 426 10.81 4.53 58.76
C TRP A 426 11.40 3.11 58.85
N ASP A 427 10.94 2.23 57.98
CA ASP A 427 11.48 0.91 57.70
C ASP A 427 10.98 0.46 56.30
N ASN A 428 11.37 -0.74 55.88
CA ASN A 428 11.07 -1.28 54.54
C ASN A 428 9.58 -1.62 54.31
N THR A 429 8.66 -1.31 55.24
CA THR A 429 7.20 -1.42 54.98
C THR A 429 6.55 -0.06 54.68
N VAL A 430 7.32 1.03 54.68
CA VAL A 430 6.88 2.36 54.26
C VAL A 430 7.44 2.61 52.87
N TRP A 431 6.57 2.75 51.89
CA TRP A 431 6.91 2.89 50.46
C TRP A 431 7.88 1.78 49.97
N PRO A 432 7.44 0.50 49.98
CA PRO A 432 8.29 -0.66 49.68
C PRO A 432 8.81 -0.70 48.23
N ASP A 433 8.27 0.15 47.37
CA ASP A 433 8.53 0.36 45.96
C ASP A 433 9.34 1.64 45.65
N MET A 434 9.65 2.45 46.67
CA MET A 434 10.53 3.62 46.56
C MET A 434 11.94 3.25 46.05
N GLN A 435 12.41 3.95 45.01
CA GLN A 435 13.73 3.76 44.43
C GLN A 435 14.87 3.99 45.42
N GLY A 436 15.97 3.24 45.24
CA GLY A 436 17.11 3.22 46.15
C GLY A 436 17.84 4.55 46.35
N ASN A 437 17.82 5.47 45.37
CA ASN A 437 18.37 6.81 45.52
C ASN A 437 17.58 7.62 46.57
N VAL A 438 16.26 7.72 46.38
CA VAL A 438 15.33 8.41 47.27
C VAL A 438 15.33 7.77 48.68
N ARG A 439 15.27 6.44 48.72
CA ARG A 439 15.31 5.62 49.94
C ARG A 439 16.56 5.91 50.79
N TRP A 440 17.74 6.01 50.14
CA TRP A 440 19.01 6.30 50.79
C TRP A 440 19.07 7.69 51.46
N LEU A 441 18.33 8.68 50.96
CA LEU A 441 18.30 10.02 51.56
C LEU A 441 17.64 9.99 52.95
N ILE A 442 16.56 9.23 53.10
CA ILE A 442 15.90 9.00 54.40
C ILE A 442 16.82 8.16 55.30
N ASP A 443 17.41 7.10 54.76
CA ASP A 443 18.22 6.14 55.52
C ASP A 443 19.49 6.80 56.10
N SER A 444 20.22 7.54 55.28
CA SER A 444 21.42 8.29 55.68
C SER A 444 21.10 9.46 56.64
N ALA A 445 19.85 9.91 56.69
CA ALA A 445 19.39 10.93 57.64
C ALA A 445 18.81 10.37 58.94
N GLY A 446 18.65 9.05 59.04
CA GLY A 446 18.09 8.41 60.23
C GLY A 446 16.58 8.63 60.39
N GLY A 447 15.83 8.79 59.29
CA GLY A 447 14.36 8.91 59.24
C GLY A 447 13.82 10.33 59.04
N PHE A 448 12.49 10.46 59.03
CA PHE A 448 11.75 11.70 58.70
C PHE A 448 11.78 12.79 59.78
N GLY A 449 11.50 14.03 59.40
CA GLY A 449 11.44 15.20 60.27
C GLY A 449 12.79 15.74 60.73
N LEU A 450 12.74 16.62 61.74
CA LEU A 450 13.90 17.38 62.22
C LEU A 450 14.88 16.49 63.01
N ARG A 451 16.03 16.19 62.40
CA ARG A 451 17.08 15.29 62.95
C ARG A 451 18.48 15.89 62.89
N ARG A 452 19.36 15.31 63.71
CA ARG A 452 20.83 15.46 63.63
C ARG A 452 21.40 14.13 63.15
N PHE A 453 22.12 14.13 62.03
CA PHE A 453 22.55 12.94 61.32
C PHE A 453 23.95 13.10 60.71
N GLN A 454 24.56 12.01 60.22
CA GLN A 454 25.94 12.03 59.71
C GLN A 454 26.00 11.47 58.28
N VAL A 455 26.56 12.24 57.34
CA VAL A 455 26.77 11.87 55.93
C VAL A 455 28.17 12.32 55.54
N ASP A 456 28.92 11.47 54.83
CA ASP A 456 30.29 11.73 54.37
C ASP A 456 31.23 12.21 55.49
N GLY A 457 31.14 11.56 56.65
CA GLY A 457 31.86 11.90 57.88
C GLY A 457 31.39 13.19 58.57
N ASN A 458 30.58 14.01 57.92
CA ASN A 458 30.12 15.30 58.40
C ASN A 458 28.78 15.20 59.15
N TRP A 459 28.66 15.94 60.26
CA TRP A 459 27.41 16.05 61.01
C TRP A 459 26.54 17.18 60.46
N TRP A 460 25.24 16.91 60.32
CA TRP A 460 24.22 17.79 59.77
C TRP A 460 23.06 17.92 60.74
N HIS A 461 22.38 19.07 60.73
CA HIS A 461 21.04 19.26 61.29
C HIS A 461 20.12 19.65 60.14
N GLY A 462 18.96 19.02 60.03
CA GLY A 462 18.03 19.29 58.93
C GLY A 462 16.65 18.67 59.14
N ASN A 463 15.69 19.13 58.36
CA ASN A 463 14.35 18.54 58.27
C ASN A 463 14.33 17.57 57.11
N VAL A 464 13.95 16.32 57.33
CA VAL A 464 13.71 15.34 56.27
C VAL A 464 12.21 15.30 55.98
N ILE A 465 11.80 15.40 54.73
CA ILE A 465 10.42 15.14 54.30
C ILE A 465 10.47 14.10 53.16
N GLY A 466 9.43 13.29 53.04
CA GLY A 466 9.17 12.47 51.87
C GLY A 466 7.73 12.68 51.40
N ILE A 467 7.53 12.72 50.09
CA ILE A 467 6.23 12.97 49.45
C ILE A 467 6.01 11.88 48.38
N GLU A 468 4.88 11.18 48.45
CA GLU A 468 4.42 10.18 47.47
C GLU A 468 3.39 10.81 46.54
N PHE A 469 3.67 10.76 45.24
CA PHE A 469 2.73 11.06 44.17
C PHE A 469 2.24 9.76 43.53
N THR A 470 0.93 9.62 43.33
CA THR A 470 0.35 8.55 42.50
C THR A 470 -0.05 9.10 41.13
N VAL A 471 0.47 8.49 40.05
CA VAL A 471 0.09 8.83 38.66
C VAL A 471 -1.13 8.03 38.20
N TYR A 472 -1.97 8.67 37.39
CA TYR A 472 -3.21 8.10 36.86
C TYR A 472 -3.29 8.31 35.33
N PRO A 473 -3.91 7.38 34.59
CA PRO A 473 -4.51 6.12 35.06
C PRO A 473 -3.45 5.06 35.45
N SER A 474 -3.85 4.07 36.26
CA SER A 474 -2.96 2.97 36.64
C SER A 474 -2.41 2.25 35.40
N GLY A 475 -1.09 2.08 35.36
CA GLY A 475 -0.33 1.51 34.25
C GLY A 475 0.35 2.54 33.34
N ILE A 476 0.04 3.83 33.47
CA ILE A 476 0.55 4.90 32.58
C ILE A 476 2.09 5.00 32.58
N GLY A 477 2.73 4.81 33.74
CA GLY A 477 4.19 4.82 33.88
C GLY A 477 4.94 3.66 33.21
N ASN A 478 4.24 2.71 32.58
CA ASN A 478 4.86 1.67 31.75
C ASN A 478 5.02 2.09 30.28
N ILE A 479 4.43 3.21 29.85
CA ILE A 479 4.50 3.69 28.46
C ILE A 479 5.81 4.46 28.27
N SER A 480 6.75 3.88 27.52
CA SER A 480 8.15 4.35 27.45
C SER A 480 8.37 5.75 26.89
N ARG A 481 7.38 6.31 26.18
CA ARG A 481 7.40 7.70 25.67
C ARG A 481 6.79 8.73 26.61
N ILE A 482 6.20 8.30 27.72
CA ILE A 482 5.67 9.19 28.76
C ILE A 482 6.73 9.34 29.84
N CYS A 483 7.20 10.57 30.05
CA CYS A 483 8.20 10.87 31.06
C CYS A 483 7.63 11.85 32.08
N PHE A 484 7.65 11.47 33.34
CA PHE A 484 7.24 12.29 34.47
C PHE A 484 8.47 12.88 35.17
N ASP A 485 8.30 14.03 35.78
CA ASP A 485 9.30 14.73 36.61
C ASP A 485 8.57 15.27 37.84
N ILE A 486 9.07 15.02 39.05
CA ILE A 486 8.63 15.78 40.22
C ILE A 486 9.43 17.08 40.21
N THR A 487 8.72 18.18 40.39
CA THR A 487 9.21 19.52 40.12
C THR A 487 8.88 20.43 41.28
N ARG A 488 9.89 21.18 41.71
CA ARG A 488 9.86 22.01 42.91
C ARG A 488 9.99 23.48 42.53
N GLN A 489 9.36 24.32 43.31
CA GLN A 489 9.69 25.75 43.39
C GLN A 489 9.98 26.11 44.84
N ILE A 490 10.95 26.99 45.04
CA ILE A 490 11.44 27.39 46.36
C ILE A 490 11.37 28.91 46.54
N HIS A 491 11.09 29.33 47.77
CA HIS A 491 11.50 30.64 48.29
C HIS A 491 12.13 30.48 49.67
N TYR A 492 13.38 30.89 49.83
CA TYR A 492 14.07 30.77 51.11
C TYR A 492 14.79 32.05 51.54
N LEU A 493 15.05 32.15 52.85
CA LEU A 493 15.83 33.19 53.49
C LEU A 493 16.63 32.61 54.66
N ASP A 494 17.94 32.54 54.49
CA ASP A 494 18.93 32.15 55.48
C ASP A 494 19.67 33.38 56.02
N HIS A 495 19.62 33.60 57.32
CA HIS A 495 20.45 34.58 58.02
C HIS A 495 21.62 33.89 58.73
N TYR A 496 22.84 34.10 58.22
CA TYR A 496 24.10 33.65 58.82
C TYR A 496 24.70 34.79 59.66
N HIS A 497 24.40 34.82 60.96
CA HIS A 497 25.09 35.72 61.89
C HIS A 497 26.52 35.21 62.10
N ILE A 498 27.50 35.85 61.47
CA ILE A 498 28.93 35.52 61.59
C ILE A 498 29.61 36.36 62.70
N PHE A 499 30.91 36.20 62.91
CA PHE A 499 31.59 36.98 63.96
C PHE A 499 31.69 38.49 63.69
N ILE A 500 31.59 38.90 62.42
CA ILE A 500 31.89 40.26 61.94
C ILE A 500 30.72 40.94 61.22
N GLY A 501 29.52 40.34 61.24
CA GLY A 501 28.35 40.85 60.52
C GLY A 501 27.24 39.81 60.39
N VAL A 502 26.35 40.02 59.42
CA VAL A 502 25.34 39.05 58.99
C VAL A 502 25.47 38.88 57.47
N GLU A 503 25.59 37.63 57.03
CA GLU A 503 25.48 37.26 55.62
C GLU A 503 24.05 36.70 55.41
N ASN A 504 23.37 37.16 54.36
CA ASN A 504 22.08 36.57 53.96
C ASN A 504 22.28 35.71 52.72
N LYS A 505 21.56 34.59 52.63
CA LYS A 505 21.25 33.94 51.36
C LYS A 505 19.73 33.88 51.20
N SER A 506 19.27 33.96 49.97
CA SER A 506 17.86 33.84 49.64
C SER A 506 17.70 33.43 48.19
N GLU A 507 16.56 32.83 47.89
CA GLU A 507 16.04 32.67 46.53
C GLU A 507 14.59 33.14 46.56
N ASP A 508 14.17 33.89 45.55
CA ASP A 508 12.79 34.39 45.46
C ASP A 508 11.92 33.42 44.65
N TRP A 509 10.60 33.44 44.87
CA TRP A 509 9.67 32.68 44.03
C TRP A 509 9.91 33.05 42.55
N PRO A 510 9.89 32.07 41.62
CA PRO A 510 10.06 32.36 40.20
C PRO A 510 8.89 33.22 39.70
N ASN A 511 9.03 33.79 38.50
CA ASN A 511 8.00 34.67 37.94
C ASN A 511 6.88 33.93 37.18
N GLN A 512 6.98 32.61 37.01
CA GLN A 512 6.04 31.79 36.24
C GLN A 512 5.59 30.53 36.99
N VAL A 513 4.33 30.12 36.74
CA VAL A 513 3.63 29.05 37.47
C VAL A 513 4.28 27.66 37.39
N GLU A 514 4.99 27.35 36.31
CA GLU A 514 5.60 26.02 36.07
C GLU A 514 7.13 26.05 35.96
N LEU A 515 7.77 27.20 36.21
CA LEU A 515 9.21 27.40 36.07
C LEU A 515 9.96 26.92 37.33
N PRO A 516 10.81 25.89 37.30
CA PRO A 516 11.55 25.43 38.48
C PRO A 516 12.66 26.42 38.86
N ASN A 517 13.05 26.44 40.13
CA ASN A 517 14.12 27.32 40.65
C ASN A 517 14.86 26.76 41.87
N ASP A 518 14.80 25.45 42.10
CA ASP A 518 15.36 24.80 43.29
C ASP A 518 16.80 24.31 43.09
N ASP A 519 17.05 23.38 42.14
CA ASP A 519 18.38 23.14 41.56
C ASP A 519 18.32 22.41 40.18
N THR A 520 19.37 21.66 39.84
CA THR A 520 19.56 20.96 38.56
C THR A 520 19.98 19.49 38.74
N VAL A 521 19.81 18.94 39.95
CA VAL A 521 20.43 17.70 40.45
C VAL A 521 19.36 16.71 40.90
N ASN A 522 18.52 16.28 39.95
CA ASN A 522 17.46 15.27 40.14
C ASN A 522 18.07 13.96 40.71
N THR A 523 18.01 13.82 42.04
CA THR A 523 18.57 12.73 42.84
C THR A 523 17.72 12.41 44.07
N ASP A 524 16.95 13.39 44.54
CA ASP A 524 15.92 13.29 45.56
C ASP A 524 14.59 12.75 45.04
N GLU A 525 14.42 12.75 43.72
CA GLU A 525 13.23 12.33 43.02
C GLU A 525 13.33 10.88 42.49
N SER A 526 12.18 10.26 42.28
CA SER A 526 12.04 9.03 41.50
C SER A 526 12.34 9.28 40.02
N ASP A 527 13.11 8.39 39.38
CA ASP A 527 13.43 8.44 37.95
C ASP A 527 12.19 8.29 37.03
N ARG A 528 11.15 7.61 37.53
CA ARG A 528 9.89 7.26 36.84
C ARG A 528 8.90 6.64 37.84
N PRO A 529 7.63 6.40 37.45
CA PRO A 529 6.71 5.65 38.30
C PRO A 529 7.09 4.18 38.50
N VAL A 530 6.90 3.66 39.72
CA VAL A 530 6.93 2.23 40.06
C VAL A 530 5.62 1.90 40.77
N ASN A 531 4.87 0.91 40.30
CA ASN A 531 3.49 0.62 40.75
C ASN A 531 2.53 1.84 40.71
N ASN A 532 2.79 2.80 39.82
CA ASN A 532 2.16 4.13 39.73
C ASN A 532 2.63 5.16 40.78
N HIS A 533 3.60 4.85 41.63
CA HIS A 533 4.13 5.78 42.63
C HIS A 533 5.43 6.44 42.17
N MET A 534 5.59 7.72 42.49
CA MET A 534 6.84 8.47 42.43
C MET A 534 7.05 9.21 43.74
N TYR A 535 8.31 9.43 44.11
CA TYR A 535 8.68 10.00 45.39
C TYR A 535 9.63 11.17 45.24
N SER A 536 9.52 12.16 46.11
CA SER A 536 10.58 13.16 46.37
C SER A 536 10.96 13.12 47.86
N VAL A 537 12.25 13.27 48.18
CA VAL A 537 12.78 13.33 49.56
C VAL A 537 13.73 14.50 49.77
N ASP A 538 13.14 15.63 50.14
CA ASP A 538 13.84 16.83 50.55
C ASP A 538 14.55 16.71 51.91
N ARG A 539 15.71 17.37 52.01
CA ARG A 539 16.49 17.45 53.27
C ARG A 539 17.12 18.83 53.54
N PRO A 540 16.37 19.94 53.67
CA PRO A 540 16.92 21.25 54.02
C PRO A 540 17.75 21.19 55.31
N ARG A 541 19.06 21.48 55.20
CA ARG A 541 20.06 21.12 56.22
C ARG A 541 21.28 22.04 56.26
N PHE A 542 21.87 22.16 57.45
CA PHE A 542 23.14 22.84 57.65
C PHE A 542 24.20 21.95 58.30
N LEU A 543 25.43 22.11 57.82
CA LEU A 543 26.63 21.51 58.40
C LEU A 543 26.85 22.01 59.84
N GLU A 544 27.01 21.07 60.77
CA GLU A 544 27.28 21.35 62.18
C GLU A 544 28.61 22.08 62.38
N ARG A 545 29.67 21.64 61.69
CA ARG A 545 31.03 22.18 61.85
C ARG A 545 31.19 23.48 61.04
N ARG A 546 31.06 24.63 61.69
CA ARG A 546 31.25 25.96 61.07
C ARG A 546 32.08 26.89 61.94
N SER A 547 33.32 27.16 61.52
CA SER A 547 34.30 27.97 62.26
C SER A 547 33.85 29.41 62.55
N ASN A 548 33.18 30.08 61.60
CA ASN A 548 32.92 31.53 61.66
C ASN A 548 31.47 31.96 61.97
N THR A 549 30.52 31.03 62.02
CA THR A 549 29.08 31.33 62.21
C THR A 549 28.67 31.28 63.70
N ARG A 550 28.10 32.37 64.24
CA ARG A 550 27.54 32.41 65.60
C ARG A 550 26.13 31.82 65.67
N MET A 551 25.31 32.06 64.65
CA MET A 551 23.92 31.59 64.55
C MET A 551 23.49 31.49 63.08
N ILE A 552 22.66 30.50 62.77
CA ILE A 552 21.91 30.38 61.52
C ILE A 552 20.42 30.45 61.89
N TYR A 553 19.66 31.26 61.15
CA TYR A 553 18.20 31.21 61.18
C TYR A 553 17.70 31.07 59.74
N SER A 554 17.05 29.95 59.44
CA SER A 554 16.60 29.59 58.11
C SER A 554 15.08 29.47 58.04
N ARG A 555 14.50 29.98 56.96
CA ARG A 555 13.11 29.75 56.53
C ARG A 555 13.12 29.38 55.06
N ASN A 556 12.43 28.31 54.70
CA ASN A 556 12.34 27.79 53.34
C ASN A 556 10.88 27.43 53.10
N ASN A 557 10.29 27.90 52.01
CA ASN A 557 8.94 27.58 51.56
C ASN A 557 9.05 26.88 50.22
N PHE A 558 8.22 25.87 50.00
CA PHE A 558 8.33 24.98 48.84
C PHE A 558 6.97 24.70 48.24
N MET A 559 6.97 24.41 46.95
CA MET A 559 5.80 24.00 46.19
C MET A 559 6.18 22.87 45.24
N GLU A 560 5.83 21.63 45.58
CA GLU A 560 5.98 20.47 44.70
C GLU A 560 4.81 20.38 43.72
N PHE A 561 5.09 19.89 42.53
CA PHE A 561 4.10 19.44 41.55
C PHE A 561 4.74 18.40 40.63
N MET A 562 3.95 17.75 39.79
CA MET A 562 4.45 16.83 38.77
C MET A 562 4.29 17.45 37.37
N ARG A 563 5.30 17.29 36.52
CA ARG A 563 5.25 17.61 35.09
C ARG A 563 5.32 16.32 34.26
N VAL A 564 4.77 16.36 33.05
CA VAL A 564 4.80 15.22 32.10
C VAL A 564 5.09 15.64 30.66
N THR A 565 5.74 14.77 29.90
CA THR A 565 5.92 14.83 28.43
C THR A 565 5.48 13.53 27.78
N PHE A 566 5.22 13.56 26.46
CA PHE A 566 4.73 12.40 25.68
C PHE A 566 5.68 12.01 24.52
N ASN A 567 6.85 12.65 24.44
CA ASN A 567 7.86 12.47 23.40
C ASN A 567 9.13 11.70 23.86
N GLY A 568 9.10 11.06 25.03
CA GLY A 568 10.25 10.35 25.62
C GLY A 568 11.35 11.24 26.23
N THR A 569 11.19 12.57 26.22
CA THR A 569 12.16 13.50 26.81
C THR A 569 11.75 13.84 28.23
N HIS A 570 12.54 13.43 29.22
CA HIS A 570 12.27 13.78 30.62
C HIS A 570 12.41 15.30 30.83
N PRO A 571 11.46 15.99 31.49
CA PRO A 571 11.66 17.36 31.95
C PRO A 571 12.91 17.46 32.82
N ARG A 572 13.74 18.50 32.64
CA ARG A 572 14.99 18.69 33.43
C ARG A 572 15.35 20.15 33.66
N GLY A 573 15.75 20.44 34.90
CA GLY A 573 16.33 21.72 35.33
C GLY A 573 15.34 22.90 35.30
N GLU A 574 15.89 24.09 35.54
CA GLU A 574 15.22 25.40 35.71
C GLU A 574 14.59 25.96 34.41
N THR A 575 13.86 25.13 33.65
CA THR A 575 13.12 25.54 32.44
C THR A 575 11.75 24.89 32.41
N VAL A 576 10.76 25.59 31.82
CA VAL A 576 9.40 25.04 31.61
C VAL A 576 9.45 24.00 30.49
N GLN A 577 9.14 22.75 30.82
CA GLN A 577 9.14 21.59 29.91
C GLN A 577 7.97 20.68 30.27
N GLY A 578 7.30 20.09 29.28
CA GLY A 578 6.06 19.35 29.49
C GLY A 578 4.88 20.27 29.85
N SER A 579 3.93 19.76 30.64
CA SER A 579 2.95 20.54 31.41
C SER A 579 2.70 19.91 32.77
N ARG A 580 2.22 20.72 33.72
CA ARG A 580 1.88 20.31 35.09
C ARG A 580 0.66 19.40 35.11
N CYS A 581 0.88 18.14 35.48
CA CYS A 581 -0.16 17.12 35.64
C CYS A 581 -0.49 16.85 37.13
N SER A 582 -0.42 17.86 38.00
CA SER A 582 -0.83 17.75 39.40
C SER A 582 -1.36 19.08 39.97
N ASP A 583 -2.11 18.99 41.07
CA ASP A 583 -2.26 20.12 41.99
C ASP A 583 -0.92 20.36 42.72
N TYR A 584 -0.71 21.59 43.19
CA TYR A 584 0.49 22.00 43.92
C TYR A 584 0.47 21.57 45.39
N TYR A 585 1.50 20.85 45.83
CA TYR A 585 1.69 20.50 47.24
C TYR A 585 2.60 21.50 47.95
N LEU A 586 2.05 22.23 48.91
CA LEU A 586 2.76 23.26 49.66
C LEU A 586 3.34 22.70 50.97
N TRP A 587 4.62 23.00 51.23
CA TRP A 587 5.27 22.72 52.52
C TRP A 587 6.32 23.78 52.83
N HIS A 588 6.87 23.76 54.05
CA HIS A 588 7.96 24.65 54.46
C HIS A 588 8.89 23.98 55.46
N ALA A 589 10.11 24.49 55.61
CA ALA A 589 11.07 24.07 56.64
C ALA A 589 11.71 25.27 57.33
N ALA A 590 11.75 25.25 58.67
CA ALA A 590 12.42 26.26 59.49
C ALA A 590 13.43 25.63 60.45
N LEU A 591 14.62 26.24 60.57
CA LEU A 591 15.71 25.69 61.38
C LEU A 591 16.57 26.78 62.04
N THR A 592 16.66 26.74 63.37
CA THR A 592 17.49 27.63 64.18
C THR A 592 18.70 26.91 64.80
N LEU A 593 19.92 27.27 64.38
CA LEU A 593 21.17 26.76 64.96
C LEU A 593 21.97 27.88 65.63
N VAL A 594 22.57 27.62 66.79
CA VAL A 594 23.47 28.56 67.50
C VAL A 594 24.80 27.90 67.82
N ARG A 595 25.86 28.70 68.01
CA ARG A 595 27.18 28.20 68.38
C ARG A 595 27.15 27.47 69.72
N ASN A 596 27.68 26.25 69.73
CA ASN A 596 27.94 25.50 70.95
C ASN A 596 29.11 26.15 71.69
N LEU A 597 28.89 26.69 72.89
CA LEU A 597 29.94 27.35 73.67
C LEU A 597 30.94 26.35 74.26
N SER A 598 30.53 25.09 74.47
CA SER A 598 31.38 24.00 74.98
C SER A 598 32.20 23.32 73.87
N ASN A 599 31.77 23.43 72.61
CA ASN A 599 32.58 23.08 71.43
C ASN A 599 32.43 24.18 70.36
N PRO A 600 33.23 25.26 70.44
CA PRO A 600 33.10 26.41 69.54
C PRO A 600 33.33 26.13 68.05
N GLY A 601 33.79 24.95 67.65
CA GLY A 601 33.86 24.55 66.24
C GLY A 601 32.50 24.16 65.63
N ASN A 602 31.49 23.92 66.48
CA ASN A 602 30.22 23.33 66.08
C ASN A 602 29.03 24.26 66.41
N LEU A 603 27.99 24.15 65.59
CA LEU A 603 26.65 24.65 65.85
C LEU A 603 25.79 23.57 66.53
N THR A 604 24.78 23.99 67.26
CA THR A 604 23.77 23.14 67.89
C THR A 604 22.39 23.76 67.71
N ARG A 605 21.38 22.95 67.39
CA ARG A 605 19.99 23.38 67.37
C ARG A 605 19.54 23.87 68.75
N ILE A 606 18.65 24.86 68.78
CA ILE A 606 17.89 25.26 69.97
C ILE A 606 16.39 25.05 69.77
N GLU A 607 15.69 24.63 70.82
CA GLU A 607 14.25 24.36 70.79
C GLU A 607 13.44 25.65 70.94
N ARG A 608 13.60 26.57 69.96
CA ARG A 608 12.68 27.70 69.76
C ARG A 608 11.47 27.32 68.92
N GLU A 609 11.60 26.35 68.02
CA GLU A 609 10.47 25.82 67.26
C GLU A 609 9.62 24.87 68.14
N LYS A 610 8.39 25.27 68.51
CA LYS A 610 7.52 24.46 69.40
C LYS A 610 7.10 23.10 68.84
N HIS A 611 7.09 22.94 67.52
CA HIS A 611 6.71 21.72 66.82
C HIS A 611 7.64 21.54 65.61
N GLY A 612 8.91 21.17 65.83
CA GLY A 612 10.04 21.19 64.87
C GLY A 612 9.64 21.16 63.39
N ILE A 613 9.58 22.35 62.77
CA ILE A 613 8.48 22.64 61.85
C ILE A 613 8.78 22.24 60.41
N ASN A 614 8.08 21.20 59.96
CA ASN A 614 7.52 21.09 58.62
C ASN A 614 5.99 21.19 58.73
N CYS A 615 5.37 22.33 58.41
CA CYS A 615 3.92 22.33 58.17
C CYS A 615 3.68 22.00 56.69
N VAL A 616 2.77 21.06 56.43
CA VAL A 616 2.53 20.50 55.10
C VAL A 616 1.05 20.58 54.73
N GLY A 617 0.76 20.68 53.43
CA GLY A 617 -0.60 20.66 52.90
C GLY A 617 -1.32 22.02 52.88
N SER A 618 -2.42 22.07 52.12
CA SER A 618 -3.19 23.30 51.91
C SER A 618 -3.78 23.83 53.21
N GLY A 619 -3.59 25.13 53.48
CA GLY A 619 -4.10 25.81 54.67
C GLY A 619 -3.23 25.73 55.93
N HIS A 620 -2.23 24.84 56.01
CA HIS A 620 -1.28 24.75 57.14
C HIS A 620 -0.19 25.85 57.14
N LEU A 621 -0.58 27.03 56.67
CA LEU A 621 0.29 28.00 56.01
C LEU A 621 0.57 29.23 56.91
N LEU A 622 1.02 28.98 58.14
CA LEU A 622 1.19 29.98 59.20
C LEU A 622 2.32 31.01 58.97
N SER A 623 3.05 30.94 57.84
CA SER A 623 4.26 31.75 57.61
C SER A 623 4.55 32.16 56.16
N ILE A 624 3.60 32.10 55.22
CA ILE A 624 3.85 32.55 53.83
C ILE A 624 3.86 34.08 53.75
N ASP A 625 5.03 34.66 54.00
CA ASP A 625 5.38 36.02 53.62
C ASP A 625 6.85 35.99 53.13
N PRO A 626 7.12 36.16 51.83
CA PRO A 626 6.18 36.34 50.72
C PRO A 626 5.46 35.05 50.27
N LYS A 627 4.24 35.22 49.75
CA LYS A 627 3.53 34.20 48.96
C LYS A 627 4.14 34.02 47.55
N PRO A 628 3.92 32.88 46.87
CA PRO A 628 4.08 32.78 45.43
C PRO A 628 3.17 33.82 44.74
N PRO A 629 3.63 34.54 43.71
CA PRO A 629 2.89 35.71 43.20
C PRO A 629 1.51 35.36 42.58
N TRP A 630 1.26 34.09 42.24
CA TRP A 630 0.01 33.54 41.70
C TRP A 630 -0.92 32.85 42.74
N LYS A 631 -0.77 33.11 44.06
CA LYS A 631 -1.64 32.54 45.13
C LYS A 631 -1.96 33.48 46.30
#